data_AF-A0A022VRV1-F1
#
_entry.id   AF-A0A022VRV1-F1
#
_cell.length_a   1.000
_cell.length_b   1.000
_cell.length_c   1.000
_cell.angle_alpha   90.00
_cell.angle_beta   90.00
_cell.angle_gamma   90.00
#
_symmetry.space_group_name_H-M   'P 1'
#
loop_
_entity.id
_entity.type
_entity.pdbx_description
1 polymer ?
#
loop_
_entity_poly.entity_id
_entity_poly.type
_entity_poly.pdbx_seq_one_letter_code
_entity_poly.pdbx_strand_id
1 'polypeptide(L)'
;MVRRQAANNLAKFVKEMDSQVIIVEMVPLFQNLANDDQDSVRLLTVEILISIAEEIPKEQQSSHGVLLTALRNLFEDKSWRVRYMVADKFEKIAKAVDEEVVNRDLVPAFVKLLKDTEAEVRTAIAGQIPGFCRLLDRETLLNEIMTSIEDLVSDPSQHVRAALGMQISGLAPILGKEETISHLLPMFLQMLKDEFPDVRLHIISKLELVNKVIGIDLLSQSLLPAIVQLAEDKQWRVRLAIIEYIPLLASQLGVKFFDEQLNSLCLGWLGDAVFSIREAATQNLKKLTEVFGVDWANGSIIPKVTAMGQHPNYLYRMTTCFAITTLAPVINLKMIETSILPILDRLVTDDIPNIRFNVAKSYSVIIDTLRKLPEEGTLSEADKSEQAATPSPRGQTIIQQQILPNLEKLQQDDDVDVRYFATTAAGSYGEVMQTSP
;
A
#
# COMPACT_ATOMS: atom_id res chain seq x y z
N MET A 1 -6.73 -39.63 -17.09
CA MET A 1 -7.00 -39.33 -15.66
C MET A 1 -6.03 -40.06 -14.71
N VAL A 2 -5.77 -41.36 -14.89
CA VAL A 2 -4.86 -42.12 -13.98
C VAL A 2 -3.43 -41.58 -13.99
N ARG A 3 -2.80 -41.36 -15.15
CA ARG A 3 -1.43 -40.80 -15.24
C ARG A 3 -1.28 -39.45 -14.55
N ARG A 4 -2.30 -38.59 -14.65
CA ARG A 4 -2.35 -37.31 -13.94
C ARG A 4 -2.37 -37.49 -12.42
N GLN A 5 -3.17 -38.44 -11.91
CA GLN A 5 -3.17 -38.76 -10.48
C GLN A 5 -1.87 -39.42 -10.01
N ALA A 6 -1.24 -40.24 -10.86
CA ALA A 6 0.08 -40.77 -10.59
C ALA A 6 1.11 -39.63 -10.47
N ALA A 7 1.16 -38.70 -11.44
CA ALA A 7 2.05 -37.55 -11.41
C ALA A 7 1.84 -36.67 -10.16
N ASN A 8 0.57 -36.39 -9.79
CA ASN A 8 0.23 -35.64 -8.58
C ASN A 8 0.77 -36.25 -7.28
N ASN A 9 0.82 -37.58 -7.19
CA ASN A 9 1.23 -38.28 -5.97
C ASN A 9 2.69 -38.71 -6.00
N LEU A 10 3.32 -38.79 -7.19
CA LEU A 10 4.70 -39.22 -7.34
C LEU A 10 5.66 -38.27 -6.61
N ALA A 11 5.41 -36.96 -6.63
CA ALA A 11 6.22 -35.99 -5.88
C ALA A 11 6.27 -36.31 -4.37
N LYS A 12 5.13 -36.70 -3.78
CA LYS A 12 5.06 -37.10 -2.37
C LYS A 12 5.75 -38.44 -2.13
N PHE A 13 5.61 -39.37 -3.07
CA PHE A 13 6.18 -40.70 -2.96
C PHE A 13 7.71 -40.70 -3.05
N VAL A 14 8.29 -39.83 -3.90
CA VAL A 14 9.74 -39.64 -4.02
C VAL A 14 10.38 -39.27 -2.68
N LYS A 15 9.71 -38.46 -1.84
CA LYS A 15 10.22 -38.02 -0.53
C LYS A 15 10.31 -39.13 0.53
N GLU A 16 9.70 -40.28 0.27
CA GLU A 16 9.71 -41.44 1.17
C GLU A 16 10.70 -42.52 0.70
N MET A 17 11.58 -42.19 -0.26
CA MET A 17 12.51 -43.14 -0.88
C MET A 17 13.98 -42.74 -0.68
N ASP A 18 14.85 -43.75 -0.59
CA ASP A 18 16.29 -43.54 -0.62
C ASP A 18 16.77 -43.04 -2.00
N SER A 19 17.82 -42.21 -2.02
CA SER A 19 18.36 -41.59 -3.24
C SER A 19 18.70 -42.61 -4.33
N GLN A 20 19.18 -43.81 -3.97
CA GLN A 20 19.46 -44.86 -4.94
C GLN A 20 18.20 -45.37 -5.65
N VAL A 21 17.09 -45.54 -4.92
CA VAL A 21 15.79 -45.94 -5.49
C VAL A 21 15.24 -44.83 -6.36
N ILE A 22 15.39 -43.57 -5.93
CA ILE A 22 14.98 -42.41 -6.71
C ILE A 22 15.69 -42.41 -8.07
N ILE A 23 17.01 -42.57 -8.08
CA ILE A 23 17.82 -42.56 -9.31
C ILE A 23 17.46 -43.72 -10.24
N VAL A 24 17.32 -44.94 -9.70
CA VAL A 24 17.12 -46.15 -10.52
C VAL A 24 15.68 -46.31 -11.00
N GLU A 25 14.69 -45.98 -10.16
CA GLU A 25 13.28 -46.28 -10.43
C GLU A 25 12.44 -45.02 -10.68
N MET A 26 12.61 -43.97 -9.86
CA MET A 26 11.73 -42.79 -9.96
C MET A 26 12.09 -41.88 -11.12
N VAL A 27 13.38 -41.70 -11.43
CA VAL A 27 13.81 -40.87 -12.57
C VAL A 27 13.25 -41.39 -13.91
N PRO A 28 13.30 -42.70 -14.24
CA PRO A 28 12.66 -43.22 -15.45
C PRO A 28 11.14 -43.01 -15.49
N LEU A 29 10.44 -43.16 -14.36
CA LEU A 29 8.99 -42.89 -14.27
C LEU A 29 8.69 -41.41 -14.51
N PHE A 30 9.48 -40.53 -13.90
CA PHE A 30 9.42 -39.09 -14.14
C PHE A 30 9.63 -38.76 -15.62
N GLN A 31 10.65 -39.33 -16.28
CA GLN A 31 10.90 -39.11 -17.70
C GLN A 31 9.71 -39.51 -18.59
N ASN A 32 9.08 -40.66 -18.28
CA ASN A 32 7.90 -41.10 -19.02
C ASN A 32 6.74 -40.10 -18.89
N LEU A 33 6.53 -39.54 -17.69
CA LEU A 33 5.50 -38.53 -17.46
C LEU A 33 5.87 -37.17 -18.07
N ALA A 34 7.15 -36.79 -18.04
CA ALA A 34 7.65 -35.53 -18.60
C ALA A 34 7.58 -35.50 -20.13
N ASN A 35 7.55 -36.66 -20.79
CA ASN A 35 7.35 -36.80 -22.23
C ASN A 35 5.92 -37.21 -22.62
N ASP A 36 4.95 -37.15 -21.69
CA ASP A 36 3.55 -37.51 -21.97
C ASP A 36 2.95 -36.59 -23.04
N ASP A 37 2.13 -37.14 -23.93
CA ASP A 37 1.44 -36.36 -24.97
C ASP A 37 0.53 -35.26 -24.39
N GLN A 38 -0.01 -35.49 -23.19
CA GLN A 38 -0.94 -34.58 -22.51
C GLN A 38 -0.20 -33.56 -21.64
N ASP A 39 -0.37 -32.28 -21.97
CA ASP A 39 0.22 -31.18 -21.19
C ASP A 39 -0.24 -31.17 -19.72
N SER A 40 -1.49 -31.56 -19.47
CA SER A 40 -2.08 -31.70 -18.13
C SER A 40 -1.39 -32.72 -17.23
N VAL A 41 -0.59 -33.62 -17.82
CA VAL A 41 0.30 -34.54 -17.09
C VAL A 41 1.69 -33.91 -16.96
N ARG A 42 2.27 -33.42 -18.07
CA ARG A 42 3.61 -32.81 -18.07
C ARG A 42 3.74 -31.64 -17.10
N LEU A 43 2.72 -30.80 -16.97
CA LEU A 43 2.78 -29.64 -16.07
C LEU A 43 2.94 -30.05 -14.59
N LEU A 44 2.49 -31.25 -14.22
CA LEU A 44 2.64 -31.78 -12.86
C LEU A 44 4.04 -32.33 -12.59
N THR A 45 4.83 -32.60 -13.63
CA THR A 45 6.17 -33.15 -13.46
C THR A 45 7.17 -32.13 -12.94
N VAL A 46 6.84 -30.84 -12.96
CA VAL A 46 7.65 -29.79 -12.34
C VAL A 46 7.82 -30.04 -10.83
N GLU A 47 6.74 -30.38 -10.11
CA GLU A 47 6.81 -30.66 -8.67
C GLU A 47 7.55 -31.97 -8.37
N ILE A 48 7.43 -32.94 -9.28
CA ILE A 48 8.16 -34.22 -9.20
C ILE A 48 9.66 -33.96 -9.36
N LEU A 49 10.05 -33.15 -10.35
CA LEU A 49 11.44 -32.78 -10.58
C LEU A 49 12.04 -32.05 -9.38
N ILE A 50 11.30 -31.10 -8.78
CA ILE A 50 11.74 -30.43 -7.54
C ILE A 50 11.96 -31.45 -6.42
N SER A 51 10.99 -32.36 -6.21
CA SER A 51 11.09 -33.38 -5.17
C SER A 51 12.27 -34.34 -5.40
N ILE A 52 12.54 -34.73 -6.65
CA ILE A 52 13.71 -35.56 -6.99
C ILE A 52 15.01 -34.79 -6.72
N ALA A 53 15.09 -33.52 -7.12
CA ALA A 53 16.29 -32.71 -6.92
C ALA A 53 16.58 -32.44 -5.43
N GLU A 54 15.55 -32.27 -4.60
CA GLU A 54 15.70 -32.09 -3.15
C GLU A 54 16.32 -33.33 -2.44
N GLU A 55 16.06 -34.54 -2.95
CA GLU A 55 16.52 -35.80 -2.33
C GLU A 55 17.84 -36.35 -2.93
N ILE A 56 18.29 -35.83 -4.07
CA ILE A 56 19.58 -36.18 -4.66
C ILE A 56 20.65 -35.19 -4.17
N PRO A 57 21.76 -35.66 -3.57
CA PRO A 57 22.85 -34.78 -3.14
C PRO A 57 23.32 -33.86 -4.26
N LYS A 58 23.49 -32.56 -3.96
CA LYS A 58 23.81 -31.53 -4.96
C LYS A 58 25.06 -31.86 -5.78
N GLU A 59 26.06 -32.47 -5.16
CA GLU A 59 27.32 -32.85 -5.80
C GLU A 59 27.14 -33.93 -6.89
N GLN A 60 26.03 -34.67 -6.85
CA GLN A 60 25.73 -35.73 -7.81
C GLN A 60 24.81 -35.22 -8.94
N GLN A 61 24.13 -34.09 -8.77
CA GLN A 61 23.11 -33.60 -9.71
C GLN A 61 23.68 -33.30 -11.10
N SER A 62 24.83 -32.60 -11.20
CA SER A 62 25.52 -32.34 -12.48
C SER A 62 25.84 -33.62 -13.27
N SER A 63 26.00 -34.77 -12.59
CA SER A 63 26.29 -36.05 -13.23
C SER A 63 25.04 -36.74 -13.80
N HIS A 64 23.84 -36.32 -13.40
CA HIS A 64 22.57 -36.87 -13.87
C HIS A 64 22.06 -36.14 -15.12
N GLY A 65 22.75 -36.34 -16.25
CA GLY A 65 22.43 -35.67 -17.53
C GLY A 65 20.99 -35.88 -18.02
N VAL A 66 20.34 -36.97 -17.61
CA VAL A 66 18.92 -37.25 -17.84
C VAL A 66 18.01 -36.21 -17.18
N LEU A 67 18.25 -35.88 -15.91
CA LEU A 67 17.44 -34.92 -15.15
C LEU A 67 17.62 -33.51 -15.71
N LEU A 68 18.85 -33.15 -16.07
CA LEU A 68 19.17 -31.87 -16.70
C LEU A 68 18.51 -31.72 -18.07
N THR A 69 18.50 -32.79 -18.87
CA THR A 69 17.80 -32.79 -20.16
C THR A 69 16.30 -32.61 -19.99
N ALA A 70 15.69 -33.30 -19.02
CA ALA A 70 14.28 -33.15 -18.72
C ALA A 70 13.94 -31.73 -18.22
N LEU A 71 14.78 -31.16 -17.35
CA LEU A 71 14.64 -29.77 -16.89
C LEU A 71 14.66 -28.78 -18.07
N ARG A 72 15.64 -28.89 -18.96
CA ARG A 72 15.74 -28.06 -20.18
C ARG A 72 14.50 -28.17 -21.06
N ASN A 73 14.00 -29.40 -21.26
CA ASN A 73 12.79 -29.63 -22.05
C ASN A 73 11.55 -28.97 -21.42
N LEU A 74 11.46 -28.88 -20.09
CA LEU A 74 10.35 -28.21 -19.41
C LEU A 74 10.39 -26.69 -19.60
N PHE A 75 11.59 -26.07 -19.64
CA PHE A 75 11.73 -24.64 -19.95
C PHE A 75 11.23 -24.30 -21.36
N GLU A 76 11.38 -25.24 -22.30
CA GLU A 76 11.07 -25.05 -23.71
C GLU A 76 9.83 -25.81 -24.18
N ASP A 77 8.98 -26.26 -23.24
CA ASP A 77 7.82 -27.07 -23.59
C ASP A 77 6.88 -26.32 -24.54
N LYS A 78 6.36 -27.04 -25.54
CA LYS A 78 5.41 -26.50 -26.53
C LYS A 78 4.14 -25.92 -25.88
N SER A 79 3.71 -26.46 -24.74
CA SER A 79 2.57 -25.95 -23.99
C SER A 79 3.01 -24.86 -23.03
N TRP A 80 2.46 -23.66 -23.22
CA TRP A 80 2.67 -22.53 -22.31
C TRP A 80 2.27 -22.85 -20.87
N ARG A 81 1.33 -23.79 -20.65
CA ARG A 81 0.91 -24.20 -19.30
C ARG A 81 2.02 -24.91 -18.54
N VAL A 82 2.85 -25.68 -19.26
CA VAL A 82 4.03 -26.34 -18.67
C VAL A 82 5.08 -25.28 -18.36
N ARG A 83 5.38 -24.39 -19.32
CA ARG A 83 6.33 -23.28 -19.10
C ARG A 83 5.88 -22.34 -17.97
N TYR A 84 4.58 -22.09 -17.86
CA TYR A 84 3.97 -21.35 -16.75
C TYR A 84 4.21 -22.04 -15.41
N MET A 85 4.01 -23.37 -15.32
CA MET A 85 4.27 -24.10 -14.07
C MET A 85 5.74 -24.04 -13.66
N VAL A 86 6.66 -24.07 -14.64
CA VAL A 86 8.09 -23.87 -14.37
C VAL A 86 8.37 -22.45 -13.89
N ALA A 87 7.80 -21.45 -14.57
CA ALA A 87 7.92 -20.05 -14.19
C ALA A 87 7.35 -19.76 -12.78
N ASP A 88 6.21 -20.32 -12.41
CA ASP A 88 5.58 -20.16 -11.08
C ASP A 88 6.39 -20.81 -9.95
N LYS A 89 7.23 -21.80 -10.28
CA LYS A 89 8.07 -22.55 -9.32
C LYS A 89 9.56 -22.27 -9.47
N PHE A 90 9.94 -21.23 -10.23
CA PHE A 90 11.32 -21.02 -10.64
C PHE A 90 12.30 -20.88 -9.46
N GLU A 91 11.95 -20.09 -8.43
CA GLU A 91 12.79 -19.95 -7.23
C GLU A 91 12.97 -21.29 -6.49
N LYS A 92 11.92 -22.14 -6.46
CA LYS A 92 12.01 -23.46 -5.82
C LYS A 92 12.92 -24.41 -6.58
N ILE A 93 12.82 -24.43 -7.91
CA ILE A 93 13.70 -25.21 -8.77
C ILE A 93 15.15 -24.77 -8.55
N ALA A 94 15.41 -23.46 -8.56
CA ALA A 94 16.74 -22.92 -8.34
C ALA A 94 17.36 -23.31 -6.99
N LYS A 95 16.56 -23.39 -5.92
CA LYS A 95 17.04 -23.82 -4.59
C LYS A 95 17.32 -25.32 -4.52
N ALA A 96 16.58 -26.12 -5.27
CA ALA A 96 16.72 -27.57 -5.29
C ALA A 96 17.94 -28.05 -6.08
N VAL A 97 18.42 -27.26 -7.04
CA VAL A 97 19.59 -27.60 -7.87
C VAL A 97 20.92 -27.09 -7.29
N ASP A 98 22.03 -27.60 -7.81
CA ASP A 98 23.38 -27.09 -7.53
C ASP A 98 23.68 -25.77 -8.28
N GLU A 99 24.70 -25.06 -7.83
CA GLU A 99 25.07 -23.73 -8.33
C GLU A 99 25.57 -23.75 -9.79
N GLU A 100 26.20 -24.84 -10.24
CA GLU A 100 26.64 -24.98 -11.64
C GLU A 100 25.42 -25.03 -12.57
N VAL A 101 24.38 -25.77 -12.16
CA VAL A 101 23.12 -25.86 -12.90
C VAL A 101 22.37 -24.53 -12.88
N VAL A 102 22.39 -23.79 -11.76
CA VAL A 102 21.81 -22.44 -11.70
C VAL A 102 22.43 -21.54 -12.78
N ASN A 103 23.75 -21.44 -12.82
CA ASN A 103 24.44 -20.54 -13.74
C ASN A 103 24.35 -21.01 -15.19
N ARG A 104 24.57 -22.31 -15.46
CA ARG A 104 24.61 -22.84 -16.82
C ARG A 104 23.23 -22.95 -17.47
N ASP A 105 22.22 -23.35 -16.70
CA ASP A 105 20.91 -23.74 -17.25
C ASP A 105 19.79 -22.77 -16.84
N LEU A 106 19.73 -22.35 -15.58
CA LEU A 106 18.62 -21.52 -15.11
C LEU A 106 18.77 -20.05 -15.50
N VAL A 107 19.97 -19.46 -15.50
CA VAL A 107 20.14 -18.06 -15.91
C VAL A 107 19.66 -17.82 -17.36
N PRO A 108 20.09 -18.61 -18.37
CA PRO A 108 19.57 -18.48 -19.73
C PRO A 108 18.06 -18.77 -19.83
N ALA A 109 17.57 -19.76 -19.07
CA ALA A 109 16.14 -20.10 -19.06
C ALA A 109 15.30 -18.98 -18.45
N PHE A 110 15.79 -18.32 -17.40
CA PHE A 110 15.12 -17.19 -16.76
C PHE A 110 14.94 -16.03 -17.74
N VAL A 111 16.02 -15.66 -18.43
CA VAL A 111 15.99 -14.63 -19.50
C VAL A 111 15.02 -15.00 -20.61
N LYS A 112 15.01 -16.27 -21.03
CA LYS A 112 14.09 -16.76 -22.06
C LYS A 112 12.63 -16.69 -21.62
N LEU A 113 12.32 -17.06 -20.37
CA LEU A 113 10.96 -17.02 -19.81
C LEU A 113 10.48 -15.57 -19.60
N LEU A 114 11.37 -14.64 -19.22
CA LEU A 114 11.04 -13.21 -19.18
C LEU A 114 10.63 -12.68 -20.56
N LYS A 115 11.07 -13.33 -21.64
CA LYS A 115 10.77 -12.99 -23.04
C LYS A 115 9.81 -13.98 -23.69
N ASP A 116 9.06 -14.77 -22.90
CA ASP A 116 8.10 -15.75 -23.42
C ASP A 116 7.02 -15.07 -24.28
N THR A 117 6.47 -15.78 -25.26
CA THR A 117 5.40 -15.24 -26.10
C THR A 117 4.11 -15.01 -25.33
N GLU A 118 3.82 -15.84 -24.32
CA GLU A 118 2.60 -15.77 -23.52
C GLU A 118 2.76 -14.87 -22.30
N ALA A 119 1.83 -13.93 -22.13
CA ALA A 119 1.87 -12.95 -21.04
C ALA A 119 1.73 -13.62 -19.65
N GLU A 120 1.00 -14.71 -19.54
CA GLU A 120 0.81 -15.47 -18.31
C GLU A 120 2.13 -16.07 -17.82
N VAL A 121 2.97 -16.56 -18.73
CA VAL A 121 4.31 -17.09 -18.40
C VAL A 121 5.22 -15.95 -17.94
N ARG A 122 5.24 -14.83 -18.69
CA ARG A 122 6.00 -13.62 -18.31
C ARG A 122 5.57 -13.04 -16.97
N THR A 123 4.26 -13.08 -16.67
CA THR A 123 3.70 -12.64 -15.39
C THR A 123 4.18 -13.53 -14.24
N ALA A 124 4.13 -14.85 -14.43
CA ALA A 124 4.57 -15.81 -13.42
C ALA A 124 6.07 -15.67 -13.10
N ILE A 125 6.92 -15.58 -14.13
CA ILE A 125 8.37 -15.46 -13.95
C ILE A 125 8.76 -14.10 -13.37
N ALA A 126 8.06 -13.01 -13.73
CA ALA A 126 8.26 -11.70 -13.12
C ALA A 126 8.01 -11.75 -11.60
N GLY A 127 7.05 -12.56 -11.17
CA GLY A 127 6.77 -12.87 -9.76
C GLY A 127 7.96 -13.50 -9.01
N GLN A 128 8.90 -14.14 -9.70
CA GLN A 128 10.04 -14.85 -9.11
C GLN A 128 11.33 -14.01 -9.08
N ILE A 129 11.34 -12.80 -9.67
CA ILE A 129 12.55 -11.98 -9.84
C ILE A 129 13.36 -11.83 -8.54
N PRO A 130 12.80 -11.34 -7.42
CA PRO A 130 13.61 -11.15 -6.20
C PRO A 130 14.10 -12.47 -5.61
N GLY A 131 13.28 -13.52 -5.75
CA GLY A 131 13.60 -14.86 -5.27
C GLY A 131 14.82 -15.45 -5.96
N PHE A 132 14.80 -15.45 -7.30
CA PHE A 132 15.88 -15.98 -8.11
C PHE A 132 17.14 -15.11 -8.06
N CYS A 133 17.01 -13.78 -8.16
CA CYS A 133 18.16 -12.88 -8.14
C CYS A 133 18.97 -12.93 -6.83
N ARG A 134 18.38 -13.37 -5.70
CA ARG A 134 19.11 -13.58 -4.44
C ARG A 134 20.06 -14.78 -4.46
N LEU A 135 19.88 -15.70 -5.41
CA LEU A 135 20.68 -16.91 -5.55
C LEU A 135 21.88 -16.71 -6.47
N LEU A 136 22.00 -15.54 -7.09
CA LEU A 136 23.02 -15.21 -8.07
C LEU A 136 24.06 -14.28 -7.47
N ASP A 137 25.27 -14.35 -8.00
CA ASP A 137 26.25 -13.30 -7.80
C ASP A 137 25.83 -12.01 -8.53
N ARG A 138 26.42 -10.90 -8.10
CA ARG A 138 26.07 -9.57 -8.60
C ARG A 138 26.44 -9.37 -10.07
N GLU A 139 27.54 -9.96 -10.54
CA GLU A 139 28.01 -9.79 -11.91
C GLU A 139 27.05 -10.45 -12.90
N THR A 140 26.63 -11.68 -12.61
CA THR A 140 25.64 -12.42 -13.40
C THR A 140 24.30 -11.68 -13.45
N LEU A 141 23.81 -11.17 -12.30
CA LEU A 141 22.57 -10.40 -12.25
C LEU A 141 22.62 -9.15 -13.15
N LEU A 142 23.69 -8.36 -13.06
CA LEU A 142 23.83 -7.11 -13.82
C LEU A 142 24.05 -7.36 -15.31
N ASN A 143 24.90 -8.32 -15.67
CA ASN A 143 25.32 -8.51 -17.06
C ASN A 143 24.34 -9.37 -17.87
N GLU A 144 23.69 -10.37 -17.26
CA GLU A 144 22.87 -11.34 -17.99
C GLU A 144 21.37 -11.10 -17.85
N ILE A 145 20.92 -10.62 -16.69
CA ILE A 145 19.49 -10.57 -16.36
C ILE A 145 18.92 -9.14 -16.38
N MET A 146 19.68 -8.13 -15.92
CA MET A 146 19.17 -6.78 -15.67
C MET A 146 18.42 -6.18 -16.87
N THR A 147 19.01 -6.23 -18.05
CA THR A 147 18.38 -5.72 -19.28
C THR A 147 17.01 -6.36 -19.55
N SER A 148 16.87 -7.66 -19.28
CA SER A 148 15.59 -8.35 -19.48
C SER A 148 14.54 -7.96 -18.44
N ILE A 149 14.95 -7.54 -17.24
CA ILE A 149 14.06 -6.97 -16.22
C ILE A 149 13.64 -5.55 -16.63
N GLU A 150 14.55 -4.73 -17.14
CA GLU A 150 14.27 -3.38 -17.63
C GLU A 150 13.27 -3.40 -18.80
N ASP A 151 13.42 -4.36 -19.72
CA ASP A 151 12.49 -4.56 -20.85
C ASP A 151 11.03 -4.76 -20.38
N LEU A 152 10.82 -5.41 -19.23
CA LEU A 152 9.48 -5.69 -18.70
C LEU A 152 8.71 -4.43 -18.30
N VAL A 153 9.39 -3.31 -18.03
CA VAL A 153 8.72 -2.03 -17.72
C VAL A 153 7.87 -1.54 -18.88
N SER A 154 8.25 -1.92 -20.11
CA SER A 154 7.53 -1.56 -21.34
C SER A 154 6.78 -2.74 -21.94
N ASP A 155 6.53 -3.81 -21.16
CA ASP A 155 5.81 -4.99 -21.65
C ASP A 155 4.41 -4.61 -22.15
N PRO A 156 3.92 -5.13 -23.28
CA PRO A 156 2.58 -4.82 -23.79
C PRO A 156 1.46 -5.23 -22.82
N SER A 157 1.68 -6.26 -21.99
CA SER A 157 0.69 -6.74 -21.02
C SER A 157 0.77 -5.96 -19.71
N GLN A 158 -0.33 -5.31 -19.34
CA GLN A 158 -0.49 -4.65 -18.05
C GLN A 158 -0.29 -5.61 -16.85
N HIS A 159 -0.57 -6.91 -17.03
CA HIS A 159 -0.41 -7.90 -15.97
C HIS A 159 1.07 -8.21 -15.69
N VAL A 160 1.91 -8.23 -16.74
CA VAL A 160 3.35 -8.38 -16.61
C VAL A 160 3.96 -7.16 -15.92
N ARG A 161 3.59 -5.95 -16.38
CA ARG A 161 4.04 -4.70 -15.75
C ARG A 161 3.59 -4.61 -14.28
N ALA A 162 2.36 -5.03 -13.96
CA ALA A 162 1.87 -5.05 -12.58
C ALA A 162 2.64 -6.06 -11.72
N ALA A 163 2.92 -7.25 -12.24
CA ALA A 163 3.73 -8.26 -11.55
C ALA A 163 5.15 -7.75 -11.27
N LEU A 164 5.80 -7.11 -12.25
CA LEU A 164 7.08 -6.44 -12.03
C LEU A 164 6.96 -5.37 -10.94
N GLY A 165 5.95 -4.51 -11.00
CA GLY A 165 5.77 -3.43 -10.03
C GLY A 165 5.58 -3.92 -8.59
N MET A 166 4.98 -5.10 -8.42
CA MET A 166 4.86 -5.76 -7.12
C MET A 166 6.22 -6.23 -6.57
N GLN A 167 7.13 -6.66 -7.45
CA GLN A 167 8.37 -7.34 -7.09
C GLN A 167 9.62 -6.47 -7.12
N ILE A 168 9.68 -5.44 -7.99
CA ILE A 168 10.89 -4.67 -8.33
C ILE A 168 11.63 -4.10 -7.11
N SER A 169 10.89 -3.70 -6.08
CA SER A 169 11.46 -3.18 -4.83
C SER A 169 12.34 -4.19 -4.09
N GLY A 170 12.10 -5.50 -4.28
CA GLY A 170 12.89 -6.59 -3.71
C GLY A 170 14.32 -6.69 -4.26
N LEU A 171 14.61 -6.04 -5.39
CA LEU A 171 15.96 -5.98 -5.96
C LEU A 171 16.86 -4.95 -5.27
N ALA A 172 16.28 -3.91 -4.67
CA ALA A 172 17.05 -2.82 -4.03
C ALA A 172 18.08 -3.30 -2.99
N PRO A 173 17.73 -4.20 -2.03
CA PRO A 173 18.72 -4.71 -1.07
C PRO A 173 19.79 -5.64 -1.69
N ILE A 174 19.54 -6.22 -2.87
CA ILE A 174 20.48 -7.12 -3.57
C ILE A 174 21.52 -6.28 -4.34
N LEU A 175 21.02 -5.24 -5.01
CA LEU A 175 21.80 -4.35 -5.88
C LEU A 175 22.62 -3.33 -5.09
N GLY A 176 22.14 -2.93 -3.91
CA GLY A 176 22.72 -1.84 -3.16
C GLY A 176 22.41 -0.47 -3.78
N LYS A 177 22.94 0.59 -3.16
CA LYS A 177 22.51 1.98 -3.43
C LYS A 177 22.78 2.44 -4.86
N GLU A 178 23.99 2.25 -5.37
CA GLU A 178 24.42 2.79 -6.69
C GLU A 178 23.59 2.19 -7.83
N GLU A 179 23.49 0.87 -7.90
CA GLU A 179 22.71 0.19 -8.95
C GLU A 179 21.21 0.38 -8.79
N THR A 180 20.71 0.52 -7.56
CA THR A 180 19.30 0.89 -7.33
C THR A 180 18.98 2.25 -7.96
N ILE A 181 19.90 3.21 -7.85
CA ILE A 181 19.74 4.53 -8.47
C ILE A 181 19.90 4.43 -10.00
N SER A 182 20.89 3.67 -10.47
CA SER A 182 21.19 3.55 -11.92
C SER A 182 20.07 2.84 -12.68
N HIS A 183 19.56 1.73 -12.16
CA HIS A 183 18.64 0.84 -12.86
C HIS A 183 17.20 0.94 -12.33
N LEU A 184 17.00 0.80 -11.01
CA LEU A 184 15.63 0.71 -10.48
C LEU A 184 14.91 2.05 -10.51
N LEU A 185 15.58 3.16 -10.17
CA LEU A 185 14.92 4.48 -10.12
C LEU A 185 14.29 4.88 -11.47
N PRO A 186 14.97 4.75 -12.63
CA PRO A 186 14.33 4.96 -13.94
C PRO A 186 13.08 4.09 -14.16
N MET A 187 13.16 2.79 -13.81
CA MET A 187 12.02 1.88 -13.92
C MET A 187 10.85 2.34 -13.04
N PHE A 188 11.11 2.69 -11.78
CA PHE A 188 10.10 3.23 -10.85
C PHE A 188 9.41 4.47 -11.44
N LEU A 189 10.18 5.43 -11.96
CA LEU A 189 9.65 6.67 -12.53
C LEU A 189 8.80 6.43 -13.78
N GLN A 190 9.18 5.48 -14.62
CA GLN A 190 8.40 5.10 -15.79
C GLN A 190 7.10 4.41 -15.38
N MET A 191 7.14 3.47 -14.44
CA MET A 191 5.96 2.73 -13.98
C MET A 191 5.00 3.59 -13.14
N LEU A 192 5.47 4.65 -12.46
CA LEU A 192 4.60 5.65 -11.85
C LEU A 192 3.75 6.39 -12.89
N LYS A 193 4.20 6.45 -14.14
CA LYS A 193 3.48 7.09 -15.26
C LYS A 193 2.77 6.08 -16.17
N ASP A 194 2.65 4.83 -15.74
CA ASP A 194 1.99 3.78 -16.50
C ASP A 194 0.53 4.14 -16.80
N GLU A 195 -0.01 3.70 -17.93
CA GLU A 195 -1.42 3.93 -18.28
C GLU A 195 -2.37 3.13 -17.37
N PHE A 196 -1.94 1.97 -16.88
CA PHE A 196 -2.77 1.09 -16.06
C PHE A 196 -2.68 1.43 -14.57
N PRO A 197 -3.81 1.69 -13.89
CA PRO A 197 -3.83 2.13 -12.49
C PRO A 197 -3.16 1.16 -11.53
N ASP A 198 -3.34 -0.15 -11.72
CA ASP A 198 -2.77 -1.12 -10.78
C ASP A 198 -1.24 -1.11 -10.83
N VAL A 199 -0.62 -0.85 -11.98
CA VAL A 199 0.84 -0.69 -12.06
C VAL A 199 1.28 0.48 -11.19
N ARG A 200 0.64 1.65 -11.36
CA ARG A 200 0.93 2.85 -10.56
C ARG A 200 0.75 2.58 -9.06
N LEU A 201 -0.34 1.91 -8.68
CA LEU A 201 -0.64 1.55 -7.28
C LEU A 201 0.42 0.64 -6.67
N HIS A 202 0.86 -0.40 -7.39
CA HIS A 202 1.92 -1.28 -6.90
C HIS A 202 3.19 -0.48 -6.62
N ILE A 203 3.57 0.44 -7.50
CA ILE A 203 4.76 1.26 -7.31
C ILE A 203 4.61 2.24 -6.13
N ILE A 204 3.46 2.92 -6.01
CA ILE A 204 3.17 3.83 -4.88
C ILE A 204 3.35 3.11 -3.55
N SER A 205 2.84 1.88 -3.44
CA SER A 205 2.92 1.08 -2.21
C SER A 205 4.36 0.73 -1.79
N LYS A 206 5.35 0.91 -2.68
CA LYS A 206 6.77 0.59 -2.45
C LYS A 206 7.68 1.80 -2.40
N LEU A 207 7.14 3.02 -2.53
CA LEU A 207 7.94 4.26 -2.54
C LEU A 207 8.77 4.43 -1.26
N GLU A 208 8.24 4.02 -0.10
CA GLU A 208 8.98 4.09 1.17
C GLU A 208 10.30 3.30 1.11
N LEU A 209 10.30 2.11 0.49
CA LEU A 209 11.49 1.28 0.42
C LEU A 209 12.57 1.92 -0.45
N VAL A 210 12.18 2.44 -1.61
CA VAL A 210 13.12 3.12 -2.53
C VAL A 210 13.68 4.38 -1.87
N ASN A 211 12.83 5.14 -1.19
CA ASN A 211 13.21 6.36 -0.51
C ASN A 211 14.30 6.15 0.56
N LYS A 212 14.24 5.03 1.30
CA LYS A 212 15.30 4.64 2.24
C LYS A 212 16.67 4.43 1.57
N VAL A 213 16.69 4.04 0.30
CA VAL A 213 17.93 3.74 -0.45
C VAL A 213 18.49 4.99 -1.12
N ILE A 214 17.65 5.79 -1.78
CA ILE A 214 18.11 6.94 -2.59
C ILE A 214 18.41 8.18 -1.74
N GLY A 215 17.68 8.39 -0.64
CA GLY A 215 17.77 9.59 0.19
C GLY A 215 16.88 10.76 -0.28
N ILE A 216 16.78 11.78 0.56
CA ILE A 216 15.81 12.89 0.42
C ILE A 216 16.08 13.77 -0.81
N ASP A 217 17.34 13.96 -1.20
CA ASP A 217 17.70 14.85 -2.32
C ASP A 217 17.14 14.32 -3.66
N LEU A 218 17.39 13.06 -3.98
CA LEU A 218 16.88 12.40 -5.19
C LEU A 218 15.35 12.23 -5.16
N LEU A 219 14.77 11.98 -3.97
CA LEU A 219 13.33 11.97 -3.79
C LEU A 219 12.69 13.29 -4.25
N SER A 220 13.24 14.42 -3.80
CA SER A 220 12.71 15.75 -4.11
C SER A 220 12.83 16.11 -5.60
N GLN A 221 13.93 15.72 -6.25
CA GLN A 221 14.20 16.07 -7.65
C GLN A 221 13.49 15.16 -8.65
N SER A 222 13.42 13.85 -8.37
CA SER A 222 12.96 12.85 -9.34
C SER A 222 11.54 12.36 -9.06
N LEU A 223 11.19 12.08 -7.81
CA LEU A 223 9.91 11.45 -7.46
C LEU A 223 8.79 12.48 -7.21
N LEU A 224 9.10 13.67 -6.67
CA LEU A 224 8.09 14.68 -6.38
C LEU A 224 7.24 15.04 -7.61
N PRO A 225 7.81 15.32 -8.80
CA PRO A 225 6.98 15.65 -9.97
C PRO A 225 6.00 14.53 -10.34
N ALA A 226 6.41 13.27 -10.18
CA ALA A 226 5.54 12.12 -10.41
C ALA A 226 4.43 12.01 -9.33
N ILE A 227 4.76 12.26 -8.06
CA ILE A 227 3.79 12.26 -6.96
C ILE A 227 2.72 13.35 -7.16
N VAL A 228 3.13 14.56 -7.54
CA VAL A 228 2.18 15.66 -7.84
C VAL A 228 1.26 15.29 -9.00
N GLN A 229 1.79 14.66 -10.05
CA GLN A 229 0.96 14.17 -11.16
C GLN A 229 -0.04 13.09 -10.70
N LEU A 230 0.38 12.15 -9.85
CA LEU A 230 -0.45 11.07 -9.33
C LEU A 230 -1.53 11.53 -8.35
N ALA A 231 -1.28 12.65 -7.67
CA ALA A 231 -2.24 13.27 -6.77
C ALA A 231 -3.50 13.78 -7.48
N GLU A 232 -3.40 14.04 -8.78
CA GLU A 232 -4.50 14.49 -9.65
C GLU A 232 -4.94 13.36 -10.61
N ASP A 233 -4.54 12.12 -10.36
CA ASP A 233 -4.85 10.98 -11.23
C ASP A 233 -6.36 10.81 -11.43
N LYS A 234 -6.78 10.42 -12.64
CA LYS A 234 -8.18 10.17 -12.97
C LYS A 234 -8.80 9.10 -12.06
N GLN A 235 -8.00 8.08 -11.69
CA GLN A 235 -8.45 7.04 -10.79
C GLN A 235 -8.31 7.42 -9.33
N TRP A 236 -9.45 7.50 -8.66
CA TRP A 236 -9.49 7.91 -7.25
C TRP A 236 -8.67 6.99 -6.35
N ARG A 237 -8.58 5.69 -6.63
CA ARG A 237 -7.72 4.77 -5.83
C ARG A 237 -6.24 5.18 -5.86
N VAL A 238 -5.77 5.70 -6.99
CA VAL A 238 -4.40 6.22 -7.12
C VAL A 238 -4.24 7.48 -6.27
N ARG A 239 -5.19 8.43 -6.37
CA ARG A 239 -5.20 9.62 -5.51
C ARG A 239 -5.22 9.26 -4.02
N LEU A 240 -6.04 8.27 -3.63
CA LEU A 240 -6.12 7.77 -2.26
C LEU A 240 -4.76 7.24 -1.78
N ALA A 241 -4.08 6.42 -2.58
CA ALA A 241 -2.77 5.89 -2.23
C ALA A 241 -1.73 7.00 -2.03
N ILE A 242 -1.80 8.08 -2.83
CA ILE A 242 -0.94 9.26 -2.63
C ILE A 242 -1.29 9.98 -1.32
N ILE A 243 -2.57 10.20 -1.02
CA ILE A 243 -3.02 10.84 0.23
C ILE A 243 -2.50 10.11 1.47
N GLU A 244 -2.50 8.77 1.43
CA GLU A 244 -1.97 7.95 2.53
C GLU A 244 -0.44 8.04 2.66
N TYR A 245 0.26 8.32 1.56
CA TYR A 245 1.72 8.44 1.53
C TYR A 245 2.24 9.84 1.93
N ILE A 246 1.44 10.90 1.77
CA ILE A 246 1.82 12.29 2.06
C ILE A 246 2.39 12.52 3.48
N PRO A 247 1.84 11.97 4.57
CA PRO A 247 2.36 12.25 5.92
C PRO A 247 3.81 11.79 6.09
N LEU A 248 4.18 10.67 5.45
CA LEU A 248 5.56 10.19 5.44
C LEU A 248 6.47 11.19 4.71
N LEU A 249 6.07 11.65 3.52
CA LEU A 249 6.82 12.66 2.76
C LEU A 249 6.97 13.96 3.54
N ALA A 250 5.89 14.43 4.18
CA ALA A 250 5.87 15.62 5.00
C ALA A 250 6.88 15.54 6.17
N SER A 251 6.93 14.38 6.84
CA SER A 251 7.87 14.15 7.94
C SER A 251 9.35 14.16 7.51
N GLN A 252 9.63 13.79 6.25
CA GLN A 252 11.00 13.68 5.73
C GLN A 252 11.50 14.95 5.05
N LEU A 253 10.63 15.66 4.34
CA LEU A 253 10.96 16.88 3.58
C LEU A 253 10.86 18.14 4.45
N GLY A 254 10.10 18.07 5.54
CA GLY A 254 9.90 19.18 6.46
C GLY A 254 8.85 20.19 5.99
N VAL A 255 8.46 21.06 6.92
CA VAL A 255 7.31 21.97 6.78
C VAL A 255 7.45 22.98 5.64
N LYS A 256 8.64 23.58 5.47
CA LYS A 256 8.87 24.62 4.44
C LYS A 256 8.63 24.06 3.04
N PHE A 257 9.19 22.89 2.76
CA PHE A 257 9.05 22.24 1.47
C PHE A 257 7.59 21.81 1.23
N PHE A 258 6.93 21.28 2.26
CA PHE A 258 5.54 20.89 2.18
C PHE A 258 4.64 22.08 1.82
N ASP A 259 4.84 23.23 2.47
CA ASP A 259 4.06 24.44 2.23
C ASP A 259 4.21 24.95 0.79
N GLU A 260 5.41 24.86 0.22
CA GLU A 260 5.70 25.31 -1.14
C GLU A 260 5.16 24.37 -2.24
N GLN A 261 5.20 23.05 -2.02
CA GLN A 261 4.98 22.06 -3.10
C GLN A 261 3.71 21.22 -2.95
N LEU A 262 3.24 20.95 -1.73
CA LEU A 262 2.21 19.93 -1.45
C LEU A 262 0.97 20.45 -0.74
N ASN A 263 1.05 21.60 -0.06
CA ASN A 263 -0.06 22.13 0.74
C ASN A 263 -1.32 22.43 -0.11
N SER A 264 -1.14 23.09 -1.26
CA SER A 264 -2.24 23.42 -2.18
C SER A 264 -3.02 22.17 -2.63
N LEU A 265 -2.28 21.09 -2.90
CA LEU A 265 -2.81 19.80 -3.31
C LEU A 265 -3.61 19.14 -2.18
N CYS A 266 -3.07 19.13 -0.96
CA CYS A 266 -3.75 18.56 0.21
C CYS A 266 -5.08 19.25 0.51
N LEU A 267 -5.09 20.58 0.41
CA LEU A 267 -6.30 21.38 0.57
C LEU A 267 -7.28 21.21 -0.60
N GLY A 268 -6.78 20.91 -1.80
CA GLY A 268 -7.57 20.61 -2.99
C GLY A 268 -8.43 19.35 -2.84
N TRP A 269 -7.89 18.28 -2.23
CA TRP A 269 -8.61 17.02 -2.03
C TRP A 269 -9.84 17.12 -1.12
N LEU A 270 -9.93 18.14 -0.27
CA LEU A 270 -11.14 18.44 0.51
C LEU A 270 -12.33 18.78 -0.39
N GLY A 271 -12.08 19.20 -1.63
CA GLY A 271 -13.09 19.47 -2.64
C GLY A 271 -13.28 18.36 -3.66
N ASP A 272 -12.66 17.18 -3.49
CA ASP A 272 -12.71 16.10 -4.48
C ASP A 272 -14.15 15.61 -4.71
N ALA A 273 -14.47 15.18 -5.94
CA ALA A 273 -15.78 14.66 -6.27
C ALA A 273 -16.13 13.37 -5.50
N VAL A 274 -15.12 12.54 -5.18
CA VAL A 274 -15.27 11.25 -4.51
C VAL A 274 -15.22 11.42 -3.00
N PHE A 275 -16.26 10.94 -2.30
CA PHE A 275 -16.36 11.04 -0.84
C PHE A 275 -15.16 10.43 -0.11
N SER A 276 -14.73 9.22 -0.49
CA SER A 276 -13.58 8.53 0.13
C SER A 276 -12.28 9.33 0.04
N ILE A 277 -12.12 10.16 -1.00
CA ILE A 277 -10.97 11.07 -1.12
C ILE A 277 -11.08 12.21 -0.13
N ARG A 278 -12.26 12.84 -0.01
CA ARG A 278 -12.49 13.90 0.97
C ARG A 278 -12.28 13.39 2.39
N GLU A 279 -12.80 12.21 2.71
CA GLU A 279 -12.61 11.55 4.00
C GLU A 279 -11.12 11.31 4.29
N ALA A 280 -10.40 10.68 3.35
CA ALA A 280 -8.96 10.45 3.48
C ALA A 280 -8.17 11.75 3.61
N ALA A 281 -8.57 12.81 2.90
CA ALA A 281 -7.96 14.14 3.02
C ALA A 281 -8.13 14.71 4.43
N THR A 282 -9.31 14.57 5.07
CA THR A 282 -9.47 15.01 6.47
C THR A 282 -8.57 14.24 7.43
N GLN A 283 -8.42 12.94 7.24
CA GLN A 283 -7.50 12.11 8.04
C GLN A 283 -6.03 12.48 7.78
N ASN A 284 -5.71 12.82 6.54
CA ASN A 284 -4.39 13.32 6.17
C ASN A 284 -4.06 14.65 6.88
N LEU A 285 -5.00 15.60 6.93
CA LEU A 285 -4.82 16.86 7.67
C LEU A 285 -4.58 16.64 9.17
N LYS A 286 -5.27 15.67 9.79
CA LYS A 286 -5.01 15.28 11.17
C LYS A 286 -3.57 14.80 11.35
N LYS A 287 -3.11 13.86 10.52
CA LYS A 287 -1.73 13.35 10.56
C LYS A 287 -0.70 14.46 10.32
N LEU A 288 -0.97 15.38 9.39
CA LEU A 288 -0.10 16.54 9.14
C LEU A 288 -0.04 17.48 10.35
N THR A 289 -1.16 17.69 11.03
CA THR A 289 -1.21 18.47 12.28
C THR A 289 -0.40 17.81 13.39
N GLU A 290 -0.42 16.47 13.49
CA GLU A 290 0.42 15.71 14.43
C GLU A 290 1.92 15.81 14.09
N VAL A 291 2.28 15.96 12.80
CA VAL A 291 3.67 16.09 12.33
C VAL A 291 4.21 17.52 12.47
N PHE A 292 3.44 18.53 12.07
CA PHE A 292 3.89 19.93 12.03
C PHE A 292 3.44 20.78 13.23
N GLY A 293 2.54 20.25 14.05
CA GLY A 293 2.02 20.92 15.23
C GLY A 293 0.82 21.83 14.98
N VAL A 294 0.21 22.27 16.08
CA VAL A 294 -1.05 23.04 16.06
C VAL A 294 -0.88 24.45 15.53
N ASP A 295 0.26 25.09 15.77
CA ASP A 295 0.52 26.43 15.26
C ASP A 295 0.53 26.46 13.72
N TRP A 296 1.13 25.44 13.11
CA TRP A 296 1.08 25.27 11.66
C TRP A 296 -0.35 25.01 11.18
N ALA A 297 -1.11 24.13 11.85
CA ALA A 297 -2.51 23.90 11.50
C ALA A 297 -3.35 25.18 11.58
N ASN A 298 -3.10 26.04 12.58
CA ASN A 298 -3.77 27.33 12.75
C ASN A 298 -3.52 28.27 11.57
N GLY A 299 -2.29 28.30 11.05
CA GLY A 299 -1.91 29.16 9.93
C GLY A 299 -2.33 28.62 8.57
N SER A 300 -2.20 27.31 8.36
CA SER A 300 -2.28 26.70 7.03
C SER A 300 -3.59 25.95 6.77
N ILE A 301 -4.14 25.25 7.77
CA ILE A 301 -5.31 24.38 7.59
C ILE A 301 -6.61 25.11 7.95
N ILE A 302 -6.68 25.67 9.15
CA ILE A 302 -7.91 26.21 9.72
C ILE A 302 -8.56 27.29 8.84
N PRO A 303 -7.82 28.28 8.29
CA PRO A 303 -8.42 29.31 7.45
C PRO A 303 -9.14 28.73 6.22
N LYS A 304 -8.61 27.64 5.66
CA LYS A 304 -9.22 26.97 4.50
C LYS A 304 -10.47 26.20 4.89
N VAL A 305 -10.45 25.48 6.02
CA VAL A 305 -11.62 24.76 6.55
C VAL A 305 -12.76 25.74 6.87
N THR A 306 -12.43 26.89 7.44
CA THR A 306 -13.37 27.99 7.70
C THR A 306 -14.01 28.51 6.42
N ALA A 307 -13.21 28.79 5.39
CA ALA A 307 -13.70 29.29 4.11
C ALA A 307 -14.65 28.30 3.42
N MET A 308 -14.35 27.00 3.48
CA MET A 308 -15.22 25.94 2.91
C MET A 308 -16.58 25.87 3.60
N GLY A 309 -16.64 26.15 4.91
CA GLY A 309 -17.89 26.16 5.66
C GLY A 309 -18.88 27.20 5.11
N GLN A 310 -18.38 28.29 4.54
CA GLN A 310 -19.19 29.39 4.00
C GLN A 310 -19.52 29.21 2.52
N HIS A 311 -19.07 28.13 1.90
CA HIS A 311 -19.18 27.93 0.46
C HIS A 311 -20.63 27.60 0.03
N PRO A 312 -21.10 28.14 -1.12
CA PRO A 312 -22.48 27.91 -1.60
C PRO A 312 -22.77 26.43 -1.92
N ASN A 313 -21.78 25.70 -2.43
CA ASN A 313 -21.91 24.26 -2.65
C ASN A 313 -21.84 23.49 -1.31
N TYR A 314 -22.92 22.76 -1.02
CA TYR A 314 -23.10 22.01 0.22
C TYR A 314 -22.03 20.95 0.49
N LEU A 315 -21.40 20.40 -0.55
CA LEU A 315 -20.34 19.39 -0.40
C LEU A 315 -19.15 19.92 0.39
N TYR A 316 -18.79 21.18 0.18
CA TYR A 316 -17.71 21.83 0.94
C TYR A 316 -18.11 22.06 2.38
N ARG A 317 -19.35 22.51 2.64
CA ARG A 317 -19.85 22.71 4.01
C ARG A 317 -19.94 21.40 4.78
N MET A 318 -20.39 20.32 4.13
CA MET A 318 -20.40 18.98 4.71
C MET A 318 -18.97 18.49 5.00
N THR A 319 -18.03 18.73 4.08
CA THR A 319 -16.62 18.37 4.28
C THR A 319 -15.98 19.18 5.40
N THR A 320 -16.39 20.43 5.61
CA THR A 320 -15.99 21.22 6.79
C THR A 320 -16.40 20.53 8.10
N CYS A 321 -17.62 19.99 8.21
CA CYS A 321 -18.02 19.22 9.41
C CYS A 321 -17.13 18.00 9.62
N PHE A 322 -16.80 17.25 8.57
CA PHE A 322 -15.89 16.10 8.66
C PHE A 322 -14.46 16.50 9.05
N ALA A 323 -13.93 17.57 8.45
CA ALA A 323 -12.61 18.09 8.77
C ALA A 323 -12.55 18.53 10.23
N ILE A 324 -13.55 19.26 10.72
CA ILE A 324 -13.66 19.68 12.13
C ILE A 324 -13.72 18.47 13.05
N THR A 325 -14.58 17.49 12.75
CA THR A 325 -14.72 16.27 13.55
C THR A 325 -13.39 15.52 13.67
N THR A 326 -12.67 15.39 12.55
CA THR A 326 -11.39 14.68 12.48
C THR A 326 -10.24 15.45 13.13
N LEU A 327 -10.23 16.78 13.04
CA LEU A 327 -9.19 17.65 13.59
C LEU A 327 -9.36 17.94 15.09
N ALA A 328 -10.59 17.91 15.61
CA ALA A 328 -10.88 18.27 17.00
C ALA A 328 -9.93 17.62 18.03
N PRO A 329 -9.58 16.32 17.95
CA PRO A 329 -8.70 15.69 18.93
C PRO A 329 -7.24 16.14 18.90
N VAL A 330 -6.79 16.82 17.84
CA VAL A 330 -5.38 17.19 17.62
C VAL A 330 -5.13 18.69 17.64
N ILE A 331 -6.13 19.49 18.03
CA ILE A 331 -6.03 20.95 18.15
C ILE A 331 -6.25 21.39 19.61
N ASN A 332 -5.83 22.61 19.93
CA ASN A 332 -5.90 23.14 21.29
C ASN A 332 -7.24 23.82 21.60
N LEU A 333 -7.49 24.07 22.89
CA LEU A 333 -8.74 24.62 23.41
C LEU A 333 -9.08 25.97 22.76
N LYS A 334 -8.07 26.84 22.66
CA LYS A 334 -8.20 28.16 22.05
C LYS A 334 -8.71 28.07 20.62
N MET A 335 -8.15 27.18 19.80
CA MET A 335 -8.56 27.02 18.41
C MET A 335 -9.99 26.50 18.27
N ILE A 336 -10.38 25.55 19.13
CA ILE A 336 -11.76 25.07 19.18
C ILE A 336 -12.70 26.25 19.44
N GLU A 337 -12.41 27.04 20.47
CA GLU A 337 -13.25 28.17 20.87
C GLU A 337 -13.29 29.30 19.83
N THR A 338 -12.14 29.75 19.34
CA THR A 338 -12.06 30.96 18.51
C THR A 338 -12.32 30.72 17.03
N SER A 339 -12.04 29.52 16.54
CA SER A 339 -12.01 29.23 15.10
C SER A 339 -13.05 28.18 14.70
N ILE A 340 -13.22 27.11 15.49
CA ILE A 340 -14.10 26.00 15.12
C ILE A 340 -15.56 26.27 15.48
N LEU A 341 -15.86 26.65 16.73
CA LEU A 341 -17.23 26.85 17.19
C LEU A 341 -18.00 27.90 16.37
N PRO A 342 -17.44 29.07 16.01
CA PRO A 342 -18.16 30.05 15.19
C PRO A 342 -18.61 29.50 13.82
N ILE A 343 -17.88 28.53 13.26
CA ILE A 343 -18.26 27.88 12.01
C ILE A 343 -19.46 26.95 12.25
N LEU A 344 -19.38 26.13 13.29
CA LEU A 344 -20.45 25.19 13.63
C LEU A 344 -21.73 25.93 13.99
N ASP A 345 -21.66 27.00 14.78
CA ASP A 345 -22.82 27.82 15.18
C ASP A 345 -23.60 28.34 13.97
N ARG A 346 -22.89 28.69 12.90
CA ARG A 346 -23.53 29.09 11.63
C ARG A 346 -24.13 27.89 10.88
N LEU A 347 -23.45 26.74 10.89
CA LEU A 347 -23.93 25.53 10.21
C LEU A 347 -25.08 24.83 10.96
N VAL A 348 -25.29 25.12 12.25
CA VAL A 348 -26.48 24.70 13.01
C VAL A 348 -27.78 25.12 12.32
N THR A 349 -27.77 26.25 11.61
CA THR A 349 -28.93 26.77 10.89
C THR A 349 -28.86 26.55 9.38
N ASP A 350 -28.02 25.63 8.90
CA ASP A 350 -27.94 25.34 7.47
C ASP A 350 -29.28 24.83 6.94
N ASP A 351 -29.68 25.24 5.74
CA ASP A 351 -30.94 24.81 5.13
C ASP A 351 -31.00 23.29 4.90
N ILE A 352 -29.84 22.64 4.76
CA ILE A 352 -29.73 21.22 4.44
C ILE A 352 -29.64 20.38 5.73
N PRO A 353 -30.59 19.47 6.01
CA PRO A 353 -30.58 18.63 7.22
C PRO A 353 -29.29 17.81 7.36
N ASN A 354 -28.74 17.31 6.23
CA ASN A 354 -27.50 16.55 6.25
C ASN A 354 -26.31 17.32 6.82
N ILE A 355 -26.28 18.64 6.69
CA ILE A 355 -25.24 19.46 7.31
C ILE A 355 -25.54 19.58 8.81
N ARG A 356 -26.78 19.89 9.17
CA ARG A 356 -27.21 20.07 10.57
C ARG A 356 -26.97 18.82 11.43
N PHE A 357 -27.28 17.61 10.94
CA PHE A 357 -26.99 16.40 11.73
C PHE A 357 -25.49 16.11 11.82
N ASN A 358 -24.70 16.48 10.81
CA ASN A 358 -23.24 16.34 10.88
C ASN A 358 -22.62 17.38 11.82
N VAL A 359 -23.25 18.54 12.03
CA VAL A 359 -22.89 19.47 13.11
C VAL A 359 -23.12 18.81 14.48
N ALA A 360 -24.26 18.14 14.69
CA ALA A 360 -24.50 17.39 15.93
C ALA A 360 -23.44 16.30 16.18
N LYS A 361 -23.06 15.54 15.14
CA LYS A 361 -21.96 14.57 15.22
C LYS A 361 -20.61 15.23 15.56
N SER A 362 -20.33 16.39 14.96
CA SER A 362 -19.12 17.16 15.25
C SER A 362 -19.09 17.61 16.71
N TYR A 363 -20.21 18.12 17.24
CA TYR A 363 -20.31 18.50 18.64
C TYR A 363 -20.10 17.32 19.59
N SER A 364 -20.58 16.12 19.27
CA SER A 364 -20.30 14.93 20.10
C SER A 364 -18.80 14.69 20.28
N VAL A 365 -18.03 14.74 19.18
CA VAL A 365 -16.57 14.55 19.23
C VAL A 365 -15.86 15.71 19.92
N ILE A 366 -16.34 16.95 19.74
CA ILE A 366 -15.79 18.12 20.42
C ILE A 366 -16.05 18.05 21.93
N ILE A 367 -17.23 17.62 22.36
CA ILE A 367 -17.55 17.41 23.79
C ILE A 367 -16.57 16.40 24.39
N ASP A 368 -16.39 15.24 23.74
CA ASP A 368 -15.48 14.20 24.21
C ASP A 368 -14.02 14.65 24.26
N THR A 369 -13.64 15.55 23.35
CA THR A 369 -12.32 16.17 23.29
C THR A 369 -12.13 17.19 24.42
N LEU A 370 -13.04 18.15 24.56
CA LEU A 370 -12.98 19.23 25.57
C LEU A 370 -12.98 18.69 27.00
N ARG A 371 -13.59 17.53 27.24
CA ARG A 371 -13.55 16.80 28.53
C ARG A 371 -12.18 16.29 28.93
N LYS A 372 -11.27 16.15 27.97
CA LYS A 372 -9.92 15.61 28.18
C LYS A 372 -8.85 16.68 27.97
N LEU A 373 -9.19 17.76 27.27
CA LEU A 373 -8.24 18.76 26.82
C LEU A 373 -7.71 19.60 28.01
N PRO A 374 -6.38 19.73 28.15
CA PRO A 374 -5.78 20.62 29.15
C PRO A 374 -6.01 22.10 28.80
N GLU A 375 -5.68 22.99 29.74
CA GLU A 375 -5.78 24.45 29.55
C GLU A 375 -4.82 24.95 28.45
N GLU A 376 -3.63 24.37 28.39
CA GLU A 376 -2.60 24.67 27.39
C GLU A 376 -2.13 23.40 26.67
N GLY A 377 -1.83 23.51 25.38
CA GLY A 377 -1.37 22.41 24.55
C GLY A 377 -2.49 21.55 23.96
N THR A 378 -2.14 20.31 23.62
CA THR A 378 -3.01 19.32 22.97
C THR A 378 -3.11 18.02 23.75
N LEU A 379 -4.07 17.16 23.38
CA LEU A 379 -4.14 15.79 23.91
C LEU A 379 -2.87 14.98 23.61
N SER A 380 -2.29 15.13 22.42
CA SER A 380 -1.10 14.37 22.02
C SER A 380 0.17 14.79 22.77
N GLU A 381 0.28 16.07 23.16
CA GLU A 381 1.36 16.56 24.03
C GLU A 381 1.17 16.09 25.48
N ALA A 382 -0.07 16.11 25.98
CA ALA A 382 -0.42 15.59 27.29
C ALA A 382 -0.09 14.09 27.42
N ASP A 383 -0.48 13.27 26.44
CA ASP A 383 -0.22 11.82 26.44
C ASP A 383 1.28 11.49 26.46
N LYS A 384 2.11 12.30 25.78
CA LYS A 384 3.58 12.13 25.77
C LYS A 384 4.26 12.50 27.09
N SER A 385 3.59 13.29 27.94
CA SER A 385 4.18 13.82 29.18
C SER A 385 4.10 12.85 30.37
N GLU A 386 3.45 11.69 30.22
CA GLU A 386 3.15 10.68 31.27
C GLU A 386 2.45 11.25 32.53
N GLN A 387 2.07 12.53 32.53
CA GLN A 387 1.26 13.16 33.56
C GLN A 387 -0.19 13.16 33.12
N ALA A 388 -1.10 12.70 34.00
CA ALA A 388 -2.53 12.77 33.74
C ALA A 388 -2.94 14.22 33.52
N ALA A 389 -3.25 14.60 32.27
CA ALA A 389 -3.73 15.94 31.96
C ALA A 389 -5.00 16.22 32.76
N THR A 390 -4.97 17.29 33.53
CA THR A 390 -6.16 17.77 34.24
C THR A 390 -7.04 18.49 33.21
N PRO A 391 -8.30 18.05 33.00
CA PRO A 391 -9.19 18.72 32.08
C PRO A 391 -9.40 20.19 32.43
N SER A 392 -9.42 21.04 31.41
CA SER A 392 -9.65 22.47 31.58
C SER A 392 -11.08 22.76 32.10
N PRO A 393 -11.24 23.56 33.19
CA PRO A 393 -12.55 24.10 33.58
C PRO A 393 -13.19 24.96 32.49
N ARG A 394 -12.37 25.58 31.62
CA ARG A 394 -12.85 26.34 30.46
C ARG A 394 -13.52 25.42 29.45
N GLY A 395 -12.99 24.22 29.23
CA GLY A 395 -13.60 23.21 28.36
C GLY A 395 -15.03 22.88 28.77
N GLN A 396 -15.27 22.68 30.07
CA GLN A 396 -16.61 22.45 30.62
C GLN A 396 -17.54 23.65 30.43
N THR A 397 -17.02 24.87 30.61
CA THR A 397 -17.76 26.11 30.39
C THR A 397 -18.20 26.25 28.93
N ILE A 398 -17.30 25.95 27.99
CA ILE A 398 -17.58 25.98 26.55
C ILE A 398 -18.71 24.99 26.20
N ILE A 399 -18.64 23.77 26.74
CA ILE A 399 -19.70 22.76 26.51
C ILE A 399 -21.06 23.31 26.95
N GLN A 400 -21.14 23.83 28.17
CA GLN A 400 -22.41 24.30 28.75
C GLN A 400 -22.96 25.56 28.08
N GLN A 401 -22.09 26.52 27.73
CA GLN A 401 -22.53 27.84 27.28
C GLN A 401 -22.61 27.99 25.76
N GLN A 402 -21.84 27.22 25.00
CA GLN A 402 -21.74 27.37 23.54
C GLN A 402 -22.23 26.13 22.78
N ILE A 403 -22.00 24.92 23.29
CA ILE A 403 -22.36 23.68 22.56
C ILE A 403 -23.78 23.19 22.90
N LEU A 404 -24.11 23.03 24.18
CA LEU A 404 -25.41 22.50 24.61
C LEU A 404 -26.61 23.31 24.08
N PRO A 405 -26.62 24.66 24.09
CA PRO A 405 -27.74 25.43 23.54
C PRO A 405 -27.99 25.16 22.05
N ASN A 406 -26.92 24.94 21.27
CA ASN A 406 -27.03 24.59 19.86
C ASN A 406 -27.54 23.17 19.66
N LEU A 407 -27.15 22.22 20.51
CA LEU A 407 -27.72 20.87 20.50
C LEU A 407 -29.20 20.86 20.87
N GLU A 408 -29.61 21.63 21.88
CA GLU A 408 -31.03 21.80 22.25
C GLU A 408 -31.85 22.34 21.08
N LYS A 409 -31.30 23.32 20.34
CA LYS A 409 -31.92 23.81 19.11
C LYS A 409 -32.09 22.71 18.05
N LEU A 410 -31.06 21.90 17.84
CA LEU A 410 -31.10 20.78 16.88
C LEU A 410 -32.01 19.62 17.35
N GLN A 411 -32.25 19.45 18.64
CA GLN A 411 -33.22 18.47 19.16
C GLN A 411 -34.68 18.85 18.82
N GLN A 412 -34.93 20.13 18.53
CA GLN A 412 -36.22 20.64 18.11
C GLN A 412 -36.34 20.76 16.58
N ASP A 413 -35.36 20.27 15.83
CA ASP A 413 -35.35 20.33 14.37
C ASP A 413 -36.50 19.52 13.74
N ASP A 414 -36.97 19.92 12.56
CA ASP A 414 -38.03 19.23 11.83
C ASP A 414 -37.57 17.86 11.28
N ASP A 415 -36.26 17.69 11.02
CA ASP A 415 -35.69 16.47 10.48
C ASP A 415 -35.40 15.41 11.57
N VAL A 416 -35.78 14.15 11.30
CA VAL A 416 -35.65 13.04 12.26
C VAL A 416 -34.20 12.72 12.58
N ASP A 417 -33.31 12.72 11.58
CA ASP A 417 -31.91 12.38 11.76
C ASP A 417 -31.19 13.46 12.54
N VAL A 418 -31.52 14.73 12.27
CA VAL A 418 -30.99 15.87 13.04
C VAL A 418 -31.34 15.73 14.52
N ARG A 419 -32.61 15.48 14.85
CA ARG A 419 -33.04 15.27 16.24
C ARG A 419 -32.35 14.07 16.88
N TYR A 420 -32.24 12.95 16.16
CA TYR A 420 -31.59 11.74 16.66
C TYR A 420 -30.14 12.01 17.04
N PHE A 421 -29.32 12.53 16.12
CA PHE A 421 -27.91 12.77 16.37
C PHE A 421 -27.68 13.87 17.41
N ALA A 422 -28.54 14.90 17.47
CA ALA A 422 -28.46 15.93 18.50
C ALA A 422 -28.80 15.39 19.90
N THR A 423 -29.79 14.49 19.99
CA THR A 423 -30.15 13.82 21.25
C THR A 423 -29.01 12.91 21.73
N THR A 424 -28.42 12.12 20.83
CA THR A 424 -27.27 11.27 21.16
C THR A 424 -26.07 12.08 21.63
N ALA A 425 -25.74 13.18 20.93
CA ALA A 425 -24.61 14.06 21.28
C ALA A 425 -24.81 14.78 22.62
N ALA A 426 -26.04 15.15 22.98
CA ALA A 426 -26.34 15.72 24.31
C ALA A 426 -26.42 14.63 25.40
N GLY A 427 -26.87 13.42 25.05
CA GLY A 427 -26.96 12.28 25.96
C GLY A 427 -25.59 11.76 26.41
N SER A 428 -24.59 11.75 25.51
CA SER A 428 -23.19 11.47 25.87
C SER A 428 -22.64 12.46 26.90
N TYR A 429 -23.21 13.67 26.97
CA TYR A 429 -22.92 14.61 28.05
C TYR A 429 -23.56 14.19 29.39
N GLY A 430 -24.83 13.79 29.38
CA GLY A 430 -25.64 13.51 30.57
C GLY A 430 -25.36 12.19 31.31
N GLU A 431 -25.04 11.10 30.61
CA GLU A 431 -24.84 9.77 31.25
C GLU A 431 -23.64 9.72 32.22
N VAL A 432 -22.60 10.52 31.98
CA VAL A 432 -21.37 10.50 32.80
C VAL A 432 -21.52 11.32 34.09
N MET A 433 -22.33 12.39 34.10
CA MET A 433 -22.60 13.16 35.32
C MET A 433 -23.33 12.36 36.40
N GLN A 434 -24.00 11.26 36.03
CA GLN A 434 -24.64 10.34 36.98
C GLN A 434 -23.67 9.26 37.53
N THR A 435 -22.44 9.18 37.00
CA THR A 435 -21.45 8.14 37.37
C THR A 435 -20.21 8.68 38.08
N SER A 436 -20.10 9.99 38.28
CA SER A 436 -19.10 10.57 39.19
C SER A 436 -19.67 10.60 40.62
N PRO A 437 -19.06 9.90 41.59
CA PRO A 437 -19.55 9.87 42.97
C PRO A 437 -19.42 11.22 43.70
#